data_AF-A0A166A525-F1
#
_entry.id   AF-A0A166A525-F1
#
_cell.length_a   1.000
_cell.length_b   1.000
_cell.length_c   1.000
_cell.angle_alpha   90.00
_cell.angle_beta   90.00
_cell.angle_gamma   90.00
#
_symmetry.space_group_name_H-M   'P 1'
#
loop_
_entity.id
_entity.type
_entity.pdbx_description
1 polymer ?
#
loop_
_entity_poly.entity_id
_entity_poly.type
_entity_poly.pdbx_seq_one_letter_code
_entity_poly.pdbx_strand_id
1 'polypeptide(L)'
;MKNPFQSARLSYRALESTDTGFIYSLITDTDAFANSAPFLLRPVTRQLSEGMQKSRSEVLLGVVGILSPAKAAESSEAAHDIDGTGTPIGALFISQPSPANQHHHNADLGIDIIACYQRKGYVS
;
A
#
# COMPACT_ATOMS: atom_id res chain seq x y z
N MET A 1 15.48 -18.42 10.74
CA MET A 1 14.94 -17.92 9.45
C MET A 1 14.85 -16.42 9.52
N LYS A 2 15.22 -15.70 8.46
CA LYS A 2 15.03 -14.25 8.36
C LYS A 2 13.52 -13.98 8.20
N ASN A 3 12.98 -12.93 8.83
CA ASN A 3 11.56 -12.57 8.69
C ASN A 3 11.26 -12.30 7.19
N PRO A 4 10.35 -13.07 6.54
CA PRO A 4 10.06 -12.90 5.13
C PRO A 4 9.32 -11.59 4.82
N PHE A 5 8.69 -10.97 5.83
CA PHE A 5 7.96 -9.70 5.71
C PHE A 5 8.84 -8.50 6.08
N GLN A 6 10.12 -8.56 5.75
CA GLN A 6 11.07 -7.51 6.06
C GLN A 6 12.16 -7.40 4.99
N SER A 7 12.44 -6.17 4.58
CA SER A 7 13.61 -5.78 3.78
C SER A 7 14.60 -4.98 4.61
N ALA A 8 15.69 -4.52 4.00
CA ALA A 8 16.65 -3.65 4.69
C ALA A 8 16.07 -2.27 5.06
N ARG A 9 14.97 -1.86 4.40
CA ARG A 9 14.41 -0.51 4.54
C ARG A 9 12.96 -0.49 5.02
N LEU A 10 12.24 -1.59 4.85
CA LEU A 10 10.82 -1.70 5.12
C LEU A 10 10.50 -2.95 5.93
N SER A 11 9.55 -2.82 6.86
CA SER A 11 8.80 -3.94 7.40
C SER A 11 7.40 -3.93 6.78
N TYR A 12 6.84 -5.10 6.54
CA TYR A 12 5.49 -5.25 6.00
C TYR A 12 4.57 -5.82 7.08
N ARG A 13 3.40 -5.20 7.25
CA ARG A 13 2.35 -5.72 8.13
C ARG A 13 1.04 -5.87 7.36
N ALA A 14 0.13 -6.67 7.89
CA ALA A 14 -1.21 -6.81 7.34
C ALA A 14 -1.91 -5.44 7.27
N LEU A 15 -2.77 -5.30 6.26
CA LEU A 15 -3.69 -4.17 6.14
C LEU A 15 -4.85 -4.35 7.11
N GLU A 16 -5.01 -3.40 8.03
CA GLU A 16 -6.04 -3.42 9.08
C GLU A 16 -7.16 -2.42 8.76
N SER A 17 -8.28 -2.51 9.48
CA SER A 17 -9.40 -1.58 9.32
C SER A 17 -9.03 -0.13 9.71
N THR A 18 -8.07 0.02 10.62
CA THR A 18 -7.50 1.32 11.04
C THR A 18 -6.72 2.03 9.92
N ASP A 19 -6.28 1.30 8.89
CA ASP A 19 -5.54 1.87 7.76
C ASP A 19 -6.43 2.58 6.73
N THR A 20 -7.74 2.62 6.93
CA THR A 20 -8.66 3.29 5.99
C THR A 20 -8.27 4.75 5.72
N GLY A 21 -7.78 5.47 6.75
CA GLY A 21 -7.28 6.84 6.59
C GLY A 21 -6.03 6.93 5.72
N PHE A 22 -5.14 5.94 5.80
CA PHE A 22 -3.96 5.82 4.97
C PHE A 22 -4.31 5.39 3.54
N ILE A 23 -5.24 4.44 3.36
CA ILE A 23 -5.75 4.10 2.02
C ILE A 23 -6.38 5.33 1.37
N TYR A 24 -7.15 6.11 2.11
CA TYR A 24 -7.72 7.37 1.61
C TYR A 24 -6.63 8.32 1.10
N SER A 25 -5.53 8.50 1.83
CA SER A 25 -4.46 9.40 1.39
C SER A 25 -3.79 8.94 0.08
N LEU A 26 -3.62 7.62 -0.11
CA LEU A 26 -3.07 7.05 -1.35
C LEU A 26 -3.96 7.37 -2.57
N ILE A 27 -5.27 7.23 -2.42
CA ILE A 27 -6.20 7.38 -3.56
C ILE A 27 -6.63 8.83 -3.80
N THR A 28 -6.43 9.72 -2.83
CA THR A 28 -6.65 11.16 -3.03
C THR A 28 -5.55 11.85 -3.83
N ASP A 29 -4.36 11.25 -3.91
CA ASP A 29 -3.33 11.69 -4.86
C ASP A 29 -3.83 11.40 -6.28
N THR A 30 -4.42 12.42 -6.92
CA THR A 30 -5.11 12.26 -8.20
C THR A 30 -4.14 11.87 -9.31
N ASP A 31 -2.91 12.38 -9.29
CA ASP A 31 -1.91 12.06 -10.30
C ASP A 31 -1.44 10.61 -10.15
N ALA A 32 -1.13 10.17 -8.93
CA ALA A 32 -0.74 8.78 -8.69
C ALA A 32 -1.90 7.81 -9.01
N PHE A 33 -3.10 8.13 -8.55
CA PHE A 33 -4.28 7.28 -8.73
C PHE A 33 -4.71 7.18 -10.20
N ALA A 34 -4.61 8.27 -10.97
CA ALA A 34 -4.90 8.26 -12.40
C ALA A 34 -4.04 7.28 -13.20
N ASN A 35 -2.80 7.06 -12.77
CA ASN A 35 -1.87 6.17 -13.46
C ASN A 35 -2.11 4.69 -13.14
N SER A 36 -2.80 4.37 -12.05
CA SER A 36 -3.06 2.99 -11.61
C SER A 36 -4.53 2.57 -11.70
N ALA A 37 -5.47 3.53 -11.75
CA ALA A 37 -6.89 3.24 -11.78
C ALA A 37 -7.31 2.57 -13.10
N PRO A 38 -7.91 1.37 -13.08
CA PRO A 38 -8.43 0.72 -14.28
C PRO A 38 -9.80 1.27 -14.72
N PHE A 39 -10.24 2.40 -14.13
CA PHE A 39 -11.57 2.98 -14.31
C PHE A 39 -11.51 4.51 -14.40
N LEU A 40 -12.62 5.11 -14.84
CA LEU A 40 -12.73 6.56 -14.95
C LEU A 40 -12.50 7.24 -13.60
N LEU A 41 -11.67 8.28 -13.64
CA LEU A 41 -11.44 9.15 -12.50
C LEU A 41 -12.74 9.80 -12.05
N ARG A 42 -12.94 9.81 -10.74
CA ARG A 42 -14.07 10.43 -10.07
C ARG A 42 -13.60 10.99 -8.72
N PRO A 43 -14.28 12.02 -8.19
CA PRO A 43 -14.00 12.52 -6.85
C PRO A 43 -14.02 11.39 -5.82
N VAL A 44 -12.97 11.33 -5.01
CA VAL A 44 -12.75 10.24 -4.06
C VAL A 44 -13.51 10.52 -2.77
N THR A 45 -14.26 9.53 -2.31
CA THR A 45 -15.01 9.60 -1.05
C THR A 45 -14.36 8.71 0.00
N ARG A 46 -14.64 8.99 1.29
CA ARG A 46 -14.24 8.10 2.39
C ARG A 46 -14.81 6.68 2.26
N GLN A 47 -16.04 6.58 1.76
CA GLN A 47 -16.67 5.30 1.47
C GLN A 47 -15.89 4.47 0.42
N LEU A 48 -15.29 5.13 -0.58
CA LEU A 48 -14.43 4.44 -1.55
C LEU A 48 -13.19 3.85 -0.87
N SER A 49 -12.55 4.58 0.04
CA SER A 49 -11.40 4.06 0.80
C SER A 49 -11.76 2.87 1.70
N GLU A 50 -12.94 2.86 2.31
CA GLU A 50 -13.41 1.71 3.12
C GLU A 50 -13.61 0.47 2.23
N GLY A 51 -14.24 0.63 1.07
CA GLY A 51 -14.39 -0.46 0.10
C GLY A 51 -13.05 -0.98 -0.44
N MET A 52 -12.10 -0.07 -0.67
CA MET A 52 -10.74 -0.44 -1.08
C MET A 52 -9.95 -1.12 0.03
N GLN A 53 -10.06 -0.66 1.28
CA GLN A 53 -9.43 -1.32 2.42
C GLN A 53 -9.97 -2.74 2.56
N LYS A 54 -11.30 -2.90 2.55
CA LYS A 54 -11.93 -4.22 2.65
C LYS A 54 -11.49 -5.16 1.54
N SER A 55 -11.64 -4.73 0.28
CA SER A 55 -11.25 -5.56 -0.87
C SER A 55 -9.77 -5.93 -0.84
N ARG A 56 -8.87 -5.02 -0.48
CA ARG A 56 -7.43 -5.28 -0.37
C ARG A 56 -7.06 -6.16 0.82
N SER A 57 -7.85 -6.19 1.90
CA SER A 57 -7.64 -7.12 3.01
C SER A 57 -8.06 -8.57 2.70
N GLU A 58 -8.90 -8.75 1.67
CA GLU A 58 -9.45 -10.07 1.28
C GLU A 58 -8.66 -10.72 0.12
N VAL A 59 -7.62 -10.05 -0.41
CA VAL A 59 -6.77 -10.61 -1.48
C VAL A 59 -5.73 -11.62 -0.95
N LEU A 60 -4.97 -12.25 -1.87
CA LEU A 60 -3.94 -13.24 -1.50
C LEU A 60 -2.88 -12.68 -0.56
N LEU A 61 -2.51 -11.41 -0.78
CA LEU A 61 -1.61 -10.67 0.09
C LEU A 61 -1.98 -9.19 0.05
N GLY A 62 -2.38 -8.61 1.17
CA GLY A 62 -2.59 -7.17 1.32
C GLY A 62 -1.75 -6.66 2.48
N VAL A 63 -0.75 -5.82 2.21
CA VAL A 63 0.17 -5.33 3.24
C VAL A 63 0.43 -3.83 3.14
N VAL A 64 0.71 -3.24 4.29
CA VAL A 64 1.22 -1.87 4.42
C VAL A 64 2.73 -1.93 4.61
N GLY A 65 3.45 -1.16 3.80
CA GLY A 65 4.89 -0.97 3.92
C GLY A 65 5.19 0.10 4.95
N ILE A 66 5.88 -0.29 6.02
CA ILE A 66 6.30 0.57 7.12
C ILE A 66 7.79 0.88 6.98
N LEU A 67 8.16 2.15 7.10
CA LEU A 67 9.56 2.56 7.13
C LEU A 67 10.25 2.00 8.37
N SER A 68 11.37 1.30 8.18
CA SER A 68 12.13 0.76 9.31
C SER A 68 12.67 1.90 10.20
N PRO A 69 12.73 1.71 11.54
CA PRO A 69 13.14 2.76 12.48
C PRO A 69 14.51 3.39 12.15
N ALA A 70 15.47 2.58 11.68
CA ALA A 70 16.78 3.06 11.27
C ALA A 70 16.72 4.06 10.09
N LYS A 71 15.76 3.88 9.17
CA LYS A 71 15.54 4.81 8.05
C LYS A 71 14.63 5.97 8.44
N ALA A 72 13.70 5.77 9.37
CA ALA A 72 12.85 6.83 9.88
C ALA A 72 13.67 7.95 10.56
N ALA A 73 14.73 7.59 11.28
CA ALA A 73 15.65 8.56 11.90
C ALA A 73 16.43 9.42 10.89
N GLU A 74 16.60 8.95 9.66
CA GLU A 74 17.29 9.68 8.58
C GLU A 74 16.34 10.57 7.77
N SER A 75 15.03 10.27 7.80
CA SER A 75 14.00 11.03 7.08
C SER A 75 13.37 12.07 8.00
N SER A 76 13.67 13.36 7.77
CA SER A 76 13.04 14.51 8.44
C SER A 76 11.57 14.74 8.04
N GLU A 77 10.95 13.82 7.30
CA GLU A 77 9.57 13.95 6.82
C GLU A 77 8.63 13.38 7.86
N ALA A 78 7.67 14.20 8.31
CA ALA A 78 6.78 13.94 9.44
C ALA A 78 6.27 12.50 9.46
N ALA A 79 6.73 11.75 10.46
CA ALA A 79 6.27 10.41 10.75
C ALA A 79 4.77 10.46 11.10
N HIS A 80 3.92 9.97 10.20
CA HIS A 80 2.59 9.52 10.57
C HIS A 80 2.77 8.19 11.32
N ASP A 81 3.24 8.23 12.56
CA ASP A 81 3.32 7.04 13.40
C ASP A 81 1.90 6.65 13.80
N ILE A 82 1.33 5.68 13.09
CA ILE A 82 0.01 5.15 13.41
C ILE A 82 0.21 4.12 14.51
N ASP A 83 -0.22 4.46 15.73
CA ASP A 83 -0.32 3.57 16.89
C ASP A 83 0.99 2.85 17.29
N GLY A 84 2.14 3.51 17.09
CA GLY A 84 3.45 2.93 17.43
C GLY A 84 3.91 1.80 16.51
N THR A 85 3.24 1.65 15.35
CA THR A 85 3.59 0.64 14.34
C THR A 85 4.60 1.15 13.31
N GLY A 86 5.06 2.40 13.42
CA GLY A 86 5.99 3.04 12.51
C GLY A 86 5.28 3.85 11.41
N THR A 87 6.06 4.48 10.53
CA THR A 87 5.53 5.35 9.46
C THR A 87 5.11 4.52 8.24
N PRO A 88 3.81 4.46 7.88
CA PRO A 88 3.37 3.82 6.66
C PRO A 88 3.73 4.69 5.46
N ILE A 89 4.32 4.07 4.44
CA ILE A 89 4.78 4.79 3.24
C ILE A 89 4.14 4.27 1.95
N GLY A 90 3.52 3.09 1.99
CA GLY A 90 2.86 2.51 0.82
C GLY A 90 2.02 1.29 1.15
N ALA A 91 1.31 0.79 0.16
CA ALA A 91 0.55 -0.45 0.22
C ALA A 91 0.93 -1.34 -0.97
N LEU A 92 0.94 -2.66 -0.73
CA LEU A 92 1.21 -3.70 -1.72
C LEU A 92 0.06 -4.70 -1.67
N PHE A 93 -0.47 -5.08 -2.83
CA PHE A 93 -1.52 -6.08 -2.93
C PHE A 93 -1.28 -7.05 -4.07
N ILE A 94 -1.53 -8.34 -3.80
CA ILE A 94 -1.52 -9.43 -4.77
C ILE A 94 -2.92 -10.02 -4.80
N SER A 95 -3.63 -9.88 -5.92
CA SER A 95 -4.96 -10.44 -6.12
C SER A 95 -4.95 -11.62 -7.09
N GLN A 96 -5.94 -12.50 -6.93
CA GLN A 96 -6.19 -13.51 -7.95
C GLN A 96 -6.59 -12.84 -9.26
N PRO A 97 -6.12 -13.35 -10.40
CA PRO A 97 -6.57 -12.89 -11.70
C PRO A 97 -8.06 -13.23 -11.89
N SER A 98 -8.69 -12.61 -12.88
CA SER A 98 -10.07 -12.95 -13.27
C SER A 98 -10.23 -14.47 -13.48
N PRO A 99 -11.42 -15.06 -13.22
CA PRO A 99 -11.64 -16.51 -13.35
C PRO A 99 -11.17 -17.12 -14.67
N ALA A 100 -11.34 -16.40 -15.78
CA ALA A 100 -10.89 -16.83 -17.10
C ALA A 100 -9.36 -17.01 -17.22
N ASN A 101 -8.57 -16.36 -16.37
CA ASN A 101 -7.11 -16.35 -16.40
C ASN A 101 -6.47 -17.14 -15.25
N GLN A 102 -7.24 -17.72 -14.33
CA GLN A 102 -6.71 -18.41 -13.14
C GLN A 102 -5.88 -19.65 -13.44
N HIS A 103 -6.08 -20.26 -14.62
CA HIS A 103 -5.29 -21.43 -15.05
C HIS A 103 -3.89 -21.03 -15.54
N HIS A 104 -3.67 -19.76 -15.87
CA HIS A 104 -2.33 -19.20 -16.04
C HIS A 104 -1.83 -18.92 -14.63
N HIS A 105 -0.71 -19.54 -14.22
CA HIS A 105 -0.10 -19.33 -12.90
C HIS A 105 0.40 -17.88 -12.76
N ASN A 106 -0.51 -16.94 -12.61
CA ASN A 106 -0.27 -15.50 -12.54
C ASN A 106 -1.10 -14.89 -11.41
N ALA A 107 -0.79 -13.63 -11.11
CA ALA A 107 -1.49 -12.82 -10.14
C ALA A 107 -1.40 -11.36 -10.57
N ASP A 108 -2.38 -10.56 -10.15
CA ASP A 108 -2.33 -9.11 -10.35
C ASP A 108 -1.62 -8.49 -9.16
N LEU A 109 -0.60 -7.68 -9.46
CA LEU A 109 0.21 -6.96 -8.48
C LEU A 109 -0.10 -5.48 -8.54
N GLY A 110 -0.43 -4.87 -7.41
CA GLY A 110 -0.54 -3.43 -7.29
C GLY A 110 0.28 -2.88 -6.14
N ILE A 111 0.83 -1.69 -6.37
CA ILE A 111 1.79 -1.02 -5.50
C ILE A 111 1.44 0.47 -5.49
N ASP A 112 1.21 1.01 -4.31
CA ASP A 112 1.00 2.44 -4.10
C ASP A 112 2.06 2.95 -3.08
N ILE A 113 2.71 4.08 -3.36
CA ILE A 113 3.63 4.76 -2.43
C ILE A 113 3.21 6.22 -2.33
N ILE A 114 3.12 6.78 -1.13
CA ILE A 114 2.79 8.20 -0.95
C ILE A 114 3.88 9.09 -1.58
N ALA A 115 3.46 10.22 -2.17
CA ALA A 115 4.31 11.07 -3.01
C ALA A 115 5.68 11.43 -2.40
N CYS A 116 5.73 11.73 -1.10
CA CYS A 116 6.97 12.11 -0.41
C CYS A 116 7.99 10.96 -0.30
N TYR A 117 7.56 9.69 -0.38
CA TYR A 117 8.46 8.54 -0.36
C TYR A 117 8.70 7.91 -1.74
N GLN A 118 8.09 8.42 -2.82
CA GLN A 118 8.34 7.94 -4.18
C GLN A 118 9.76 8.30 -4.67
N ARG A 119 10.24 7.61 -5.72
CA ARG A 119 11.55 7.83 -6.36
C ARG A 119 12.76 7.68 -5.42
N LYS A 120 12.57 7.07 -4.25
CA LYS A 120 13.62 6.79 -3.25
C LYS A 120 14.09 5.33 -3.28
N GLY A 121 13.68 4.52 -4.26
CA GLY A 121 14.09 3.11 -4.42
C GLY A 121 13.54 2.16 -3.36
N TYR A 122 12.32 2.41 -2.86
CA TYR A 122 11.61 1.48 -1.95
C TYR A 122 10.94 0.32 -2.70
N VAL A 123 10.71 0.50 -3.99
CA VAL A 123 10.23 -0.49 -4.95
C VAL A 123 11.15 -0.38 -6.16
N SER A 124 11.67 -1.51 -6.64
CA SER A 124 12.66 -1.63 -7.71
C SER A 124 12.12 -2.45 -8.86
#